data_AF-A0AAJ5WV64-F1
#
_entry.id   AF-A0AAJ5WV64-F1
#
_cell.length_a   1.000
_cell.length_b   1.000
_cell.length_c   1.000
_cell.angle_alpha   90.00
_cell.angle_beta   90.00
_cell.angle_gamma   90.00
#
_symmetry.space_group_name_H-M   'P 1'
#
loop_
_entity.id
_entity.type
_entity.pdbx_description
1 polymer ?
#
loop_
_entity_poly.entity_id
_entity_poly.type
_entity_poly.pdbx_seq_one_letter_code
_entity_poly.pdbx_strand_id
1 'polypeptide(L)'
;MRAILTGFRRLMDFKGRDRRSHFWPYALTVVGLSFVGLWLGMIPTMNAVFEQASTLAATNPEAATVVSSPGRYSVEIHDASFMPDMGPFFAVVRIGAAVTVILLAAAVTRRLHDVGRPGYWALPPAVFLMIGLTAFPVVMTRFMAQEAPDIGLFMLLFLNNLLYMASLIGLIILLVLDSKKTPNRYGAPPTRSQPASFN
;
A
#
# COMPACT_ATOMS: atom_id res chain seq x y z
N MET A 1 -3.80 -5.82 23.03
CA MET A 1 -3.23 -4.47 23.26
C MET A 1 -1.72 -4.44 23.43
N ARG A 2 -1.10 -5.21 24.35
CA ARG A 2 0.36 -5.14 24.59
C ARG A 2 1.23 -5.40 23.34
N ALA A 3 0.85 -6.35 22.48
CA ALA A 3 1.57 -6.65 21.23
C ALA A 3 1.61 -5.45 20.25
N ILE A 4 0.50 -4.73 20.13
CA ILE A 4 0.36 -3.56 19.24
C ILE A 4 1.28 -2.43 19.72
N LEU A 5 1.19 -2.08 21.01
CA LEU A 5 2.03 -1.04 21.63
C LEU A 5 3.53 -1.38 21.55
N THR A 6 3.87 -2.66 21.69
CA THR A 6 5.26 -3.13 21.55
C THR A 6 5.76 -2.96 20.12
N GLY A 7 4.92 -3.24 19.11
CA GLY A 7 5.27 -3.01 17.71
C GLY A 7 5.58 -1.54 17.41
N PHE A 8 4.72 -0.62 17.87
CA PHE A 8 4.95 0.83 17.70
C PHE A 8 6.17 1.36 18.48
N ARG A 9 6.52 0.75 19.61
CA ARG A 9 7.75 1.12 20.37
C ARG A 9 9.04 0.60 19.72
N ARG A 10 8.94 -0.43 18.87
CA ARG A 10 10.07 -1.09 18.21
C ARG A 10 10.10 -0.85 16.71
N LEU A 11 9.66 0.32 16.25
CA LEU A 11 9.63 0.69 14.84
C LEU A 11 11.01 0.75 14.18
N MET A 12 12.05 1.10 14.95
CA MET A 12 13.44 1.18 14.47
C MET A 12 14.32 0.02 14.92
N ASP A 13 13.76 -0.95 15.65
CA ASP A 13 14.52 -2.09 16.18
C ASP A 13 14.43 -3.31 15.25
N PHE A 14 15.37 -3.43 14.32
CA PHE A 14 15.40 -4.56 13.38
C PHE A 14 15.98 -5.85 13.98
N LYS A 15 16.45 -5.82 15.24
CA LYS A 15 17.15 -6.94 15.87
C LYS A 15 16.18 -7.88 16.59
N GLY A 16 16.60 -9.14 16.71
CA GLY A 16 15.85 -10.17 17.41
C GLY A 16 14.77 -10.85 16.55
N ARG A 17 13.83 -11.50 17.24
CA ARG A 17 12.86 -12.44 16.66
C ARG A 17 11.46 -12.17 17.20
N ASP A 18 10.47 -12.15 16.32
CA ASP A 18 9.05 -12.01 16.69
C ASP A 18 8.25 -13.29 16.32
N ARG A 19 7.49 -13.81 17.29
CA ARG A 19 6.53 -14.90 17.04
C ARG A 19 5.29 -14.40 16.29
N ARG A 20 4.63 -15.30 15.57
CA ARG A 20 3.34 -15.02 14.88
C ARG A 20 2.28 -14.36 15.78
N SER A 21 2.19 -14.75 17.05
CA SER A 21 1.20 -14.23 18.00
C SER A 21 1.42 -12.76 18.38
N HIS A 22 2.65 -12.26 18.24
CA HIS A 22 2.95 -10.83 18.44
C HIS A 22 2.91 -10.07 17.11
N PHE A 23 3.40 -10.70 16.04
CA PHE A 23 3.46 -10.10 14.71
C PHE A 23 2.07 -9.80 14.12
N TRP A 24 1.17 -10.79 14.03
CA TRP A 24 -0.10 -10.63 13.31
C TRP A 24 -1.03 -9.56 13.88
N PRO A 25 -1.23 -9.46 15.22
CA PRO A 25 -2.06 -8.38 15.76
C PRO A 25 -1.52 -6.99 15.41
N TYR A 26 -0.20 -6.81 15.44
CA TYR A 26 0.42 -5.55 15.03
C TYR A 26 0.26 -5.32 13.52
N ALA A 27 0.60 -6.31 12.70
CA ALA A 27 0.55 -6.21 11.24
C ALA A 27 -0.87 -5.90 10.74
N LEU A 28 -1.88 -6.63 11.24
CA LEU A 28 -3.28 -6.39 10.91
C LEU A 28 -3.77 -5.02 11.37
N THR A 29 -3.29 -4.53 12.52
CA THR A 29 -3.61 -3.17 12.99
C THR A 29 -3.05 -2.13 12.03
N VAL A 30 -1.79 -2.25 11.63
CA VAL A 30 -1.15 -1.32 10.68
C VAL A 30 -1.87 -1.37 9.33
N VAL A 31 -2.18 -2.56 8.83
CA VAL A 31 -2.93 -2.72 7.57
C VAL A 31 -4.32 -2.10 7.67
N GLY A 32 -5.08 -2.36 8.74
CA GLY A 32 -6.39 -1.76 8.96
C GLY A 32 -6.34 -0.23 9.03
N LEU A 33 -5.38 0.33 9.78
CA LEU A 33 -5.16 1.78 9.84
C LEU A 33 -4.75 2.36 8.48
N SER A 34 -3.97 1.62 7.69
CA SER A 34 -3.60 2.07 6.34
C SER A 34 -4.80 2.15 5.39
N PHE A 35 -5.73 1.20 5.47
CA PHE A 35 -6.97 1.25 4.69
C PHE A 35 -7.84 2.44 5.08
N VAL A 36 -7.96 2.72 6.38
CA VAL A 36 -8.68 3.91 6.87
C VAL A 36 -7.97 5.19 6.40
N GLY A 37 -6.65 5.27 6.52
CA GLY A 37 -5.87 6.42 6.08
C GLY A 37 -5.98 6.67 4.57
N LEU A 38 -5.93 5.62 3.76
CA LEU A 38 -6.17 5.69 2.32
C LEU A 38 -7.59 6.18 2.04
N TRP A 39 -8.60 5.60 2.69
CA TRP A 39 -9.99 6.00 2.51
C TRP A 39 -10.24 7.47 2.88
N LEU A 40 -9.66 7.95 3.97
CA LEU A 40 -9.73 9.37 4.35
C LEU A 40 -9.00 10.28 3.37
N GLY A 41 -7.82 9.85 2.89
CA GLY A 41 -7.08 10.59 1.87
C GLY A 41 -7.78 10.63 0.52
N MET A 42 -8.66 9.66 0.24
CA MET A 42 -9.46 9.62 -0.98
C MET A 42 -10.56 10.69 -1.03
N ILE A 43 -11.13 11.07 0.11
CA ILE A 43 -12.20 12.07 0.21
C ILE A 43 -11.84 13.40 -0.47
N PRO A 44 -10.73 14.09 -0.12
CA PRO A 44 -10.38 15.36 -0.75
C PRO A 44 -10.10 15.21 -2.25
N THR A 45 -9.50 14.10 -2.68
CA THR A 45 -9.29 13.82 -4.12
C THR A 45 -10.60 13.68 -4.89
N MET A 46 -11.60 12.98 -4.34
CA MET A 46 -12.90 12.87 -4.99
C MET A 46 -13.63 14.21 -5.02
N ASN A 47 -13.51 15.00 -3.96
CA ASN A 47 -14.04 16.37 -3.94
C ASN A 47 -13.38 17.25 -5.01
N ALA A 48 -12.07 17.15 -5.18
CA ALA A 48 -11.33 17.90 -6.20
C ALA A 48 -11.71 17.51 -7.63
N VAL A 49 -11.90 16.20 -7.89
CA VAL A 49 -12.38 15.72 -9.20
C VAL A 49 -13.79 16.25 -9.49
N PHE A 50 -14.67 16.23 -8.49
CA PHE A 50 -16.03 16.74 -8.62
C PHE A 50 -16.08 18.26 -8.84
N GLU A 51 -15.19 19.01 -8.19
CA GLU A 51 -15.04 20.46 -8.42
C GLU A 51 -14.54 20.77 -9.85
N GLN A 52 -13.57 20.01 -10.36
CA GLN A 52 -13.13 20.12 -11.75
C GLN A 52 -14.27 19.79 -12.73
N ALA A 53 -15.09 18.79 -12.41
CA ALA A 53 -16.23 18.40 -13.22
C ALA A 53 -17.32 19.48 -13.26
N SER A 54 -17.65 20.07 -12.09
CA SER A 54 -18.69 21.10 -11.99
C SER A 54 -18.26 22.43 -12.62
N THR A 55 -16.98 22.80 -12.50
CA THR A 55 -16.43 23.98 -13.17
C THR A 55 -16.45 23.83 -14.68
N LEU A 56 -16.08 22.65 -15.22
CA LEU A 56 -16.18 22.39 -16.65
C LEU A 56 -17.63 22.51 -17.14
N ALA A 57 -18.59 21.93 -16.41
CA ALA A 57 -20.01 22.04 -16.73
C ALA A 57 -20.54 23.48 -16.69
N ALA A 58 -20.03 24.31 -15.79
CA ALA A 58 -20.37 25.73 -15.72
C ALA A 58 -19.79 26.52 -16.90
N THR A 59 -18.58 26.17 -17.37
CA THR A 59 -17.93 26.84 -18.51
C THR A 59 -18.41 26.37 -19.87
N ASN A 60 -18.81 25.10 -19.99
CA ASN A 60 -19.28 24.49 -21.23
C ASN A 60 -20.63 23.77 -20.97
N PRO A 61 -21.76 24.52 -20.97
CA PRO A 61 -23.08 23.98 -20.65
C PRO A 61 -23.57 22.91 -21.64
N GLU A 62 -23.04 22.91 -22.87
CA GLU A 62 -23.38 21.93 -23.91
C GLU A 62 -22.61 20.60 -23.75
N ALA A 63 -21.55 20.61 -22.95
CA ALA A 63 -20.66 19.48 -22.73
C ALA A 63 -21.02 18.65 -21.48
N ALA A 64 -21.99 19.11 -20.68
CA ALA A 64 -22.40 18.45 -19.45
C ALA A 64 -23.89 18.63 -19.14
N THR A 65 -24.55 17.54 -18.75
CA THR A 65 -25.91 17.56 -18.21
C THR A 65 -25.84 17.66 -16.69
N VAL A 66 -26.21 18.80 -16.12
CA VAL A 66 -26.26 19.01 -14.66
C VAL A 66 -27.69 18.75 -14.18
N VAL A 67 -27.90 17.66 -13.45
CA VAL A 67 -29.19 17.37 -12.81
C VAL A 67 -29.10 17.75 -11.34
N SER A 68 -29.81 18.81 -10.95
CA SER A 68 -29.95 19.27 -9.57
C SER A 68 -31.38 19.03 -9.08
N SER A 69 -31.56 18.01 -8.24
CA SER A 69 -32.81 17.69 -7.54
C SER A 69 -32.63 17.93 -6.03
N PRO A 70 -33.69 18.17 -5.24
CA PRO A 70 -33.56 18.31 -3.79
C PRO A 70 -32.86 17.08 -3.19
N GLY A 71 -31.61 17.25 -2.73
CA GLY A 71 -30.77 16.19 -2.18
C GLY A 71 -29.89 15.41 -3.17
N ARG A 72 -29.92 15.71 -4.48
CA ARG A 72 -29.08 15.03 -5.49
C ARG A 72 -28.51 16.05 -6.47
N TYR A 73 -27.19 16.21 -6.44
CA TYR A 73 -26.44 16.94 -7.46
C TYR A 73 -25.58 15.93 -8.21
N SER A 74 -25.84 15.77 -9.51
CA SER A 74 -25.03 14.93 -10.39
C SER A 74 -24.69 15.71 -11.65
N VAL A 75 -23.40 15.74 -11.98
CA VAL A 75 -22.88 16.29 -13.23
C VAL A 75 -22.50 15.11 -14.10
N GLU A 76 -23.21 14.94 -15.21
CA GLU A 76 -22.82 13.99 -16.25
C GLU A 76 -22.06 14.77 -17.31
N ILE A 77 -20.77 14.46 -17.48
CA ILE A 77 -19.94 15.10 -18.50
C ILE A 77 -20.00 14.24 -19.75
N HIS A 78 -20.56 14.79 -20.82
CA HIS A 78 -20.65 14.14 -22.12
C HIS A 78 -19.40 14.39 -22.96
N ASP A 79 -18.51 15.26 -22.49
CA ASP A 79 -17.22 15.50 -23.10
C ASP A 79 -16.26 14.32 -22.88
N ALA A 80 -16.02 13.58 -23.96
CA ALA A 80 -15.06 12.49 -23.99
C ALA A 80 -13.61 12.94 -23.73
N SER A 81 -13.33 14.26 -23.77
CA SER A 81 -12.01 14.83 -23.52
C SER A 81 -11.76 15.23 -22.06
N PHE A 82 -12.78 15.16 -21.19
CA PHE A 82 -12.58 15.47 -19.78
C PHE A 82 -11.72 14.41 -19.09
N MET A 83 -10.50 14.81 -18.72
CA MET A 83 -9.54 13.99 -17.99
C MET A 83 -9.22 14.69 -16.68
N PRO A 84 -9.75 14.23 -15.53
CA PRO A 84 -9.39 14.78 -14.24
C PRO A 84 -7.89 14.59 -13.95
N ASP A 85 -7.29 15.55 -13.24
CA ASP A 85 -5.94 15.35 -12.72
C ASP A 85 -5.94 14.25 -11.63
N MET A 86 -5.39 13.08 -11.99
CA MET A 86 -5.24 11.92 -11.09
C MET A 86 -3.94 11.98 -10.27
N GLY A 87 -3.12 13.01 -10.42
CA GLY A 87 -1.87 13.19 -9.69
C GLY A 87 -2.02 13.11 -8.17
N PRO A 88 -2.96 13.87 -7.56
CA PRO A 88 -3.21 13.81 -6.12
C PRO A 88 -3.68 12.43 -5.65
N PHE A 89 -4.48 11.72 -6.45
CA PHE A 89 -4.91 10.34 -6.16
C PHE A 89 -3.71 9.40 -6.00
N PHE A 90 -2.81 9.37 -7.00
CA PHE A 90 -1.62 8.53 -6.94
C PHE A 90 -0.62 8.98 -5.88
N ALA A 91 -0.61 10.27 -5.50
CA ALA A 91 0.20 10.75 -4.39
C ALA A 91 -0.28 10.16 -3.05
N VAL A 92 -1.59 10.18 -2.78
CA VAL A 92 -2.19 9.57 -1.58
C VAL A 92 -1.85 8.08 -1.49
N VAL A 93 -2.02 7.33 -2.58
CA VAL A 93 -1.71 5.90 -2.62
C VAL A 93 -0.22 5.63 -2.36
N ARG A 94 0.68 6.41 -2.99
CA ARG A 94 2.14 6.27 -2.79
C ARG A 94 2.56 6.56 -1.34
N ILE A 95 2.05 7.64 -0.75
CA ILE A 95 2.35 8.01 0.63
C ILE A 95 1.81 6.94 1.58
N GLY A 96 0.55 6.51 1.41
CA GLY A 96 -0.06 5.49 2.25
C GLY A 96 0.66 4.14 2.18
N ALA A 97 1.09 3.72 0.98
CA ALA A 97 1.90 2.53 0.79
C ALA A 97 3.27 2.66 1.47
N ALA A 98 3.96 3.78 1.29
CA ALA A 98 5.26 4.02 1.91
C ALA A 98 5.18 3.99 3.44
N VAL A 99 4.18 4.67 4.03
CA VAL A 99 3.95 4.66 5.49
C VAL A 99 3.70 3.23 5.98
N THR A 100 2.87 2.46 5.27
CA THR A 100 2.59 1.06 5.62
C THR A 100 3.85 0.20 5.60
N VAL A 101 4.66 0.32 4.55
CA VAL A 101 5.93 -0.40 4.42
C VAL A 101 6.89 -0.04 5.56
N ILE A 102 7.02 1.25 5.88
CA ILE A 102 7.88 1.74 6.97
C ILE A 102 7.42 1.18 8.32
N LEU A 103 6.13 1.25 8.63
CA LEU A 103 5.59 0.73 9.89
C LEU A 103 5.80 -0.79 10.01
N LEU A 104 5.65 -1.54 8.92
CA LEU A 104 5.83 -2.99 8.94
C LEU A 104 7.31 -3.43 8.88
N ALA A 105 8.23 -2.60 8.39
CA ALA A 105 9.59 -3.00 8.03
C ALA A 105 10.33 -3.73 9.16
N ALA A 106 10.36 -3.16 10.36
CA ALA A 106 11.05 -3.77 11.50
C ALA A 106 10.37 -5.06 11.98
N ALA A 107 9.03 -5.07 12.03
CA ALA A 107 8.26 -6.24 12.45
C ALA A 107 8.40 -7.41 11.47
N VAL A 108 8.33 -7.14 10.16
CA VAL A 108 8.55 -8.13 9.09
C VAL A 108 9.97 -8.68 9.14
N THR A 109 10.97 -7.81 9.38
CA THR A 109 12.37 -8.22 9.52
C THR A 109 12.56 -9.17 10.70
N ARG A 110 12.06 -8.82 11.89
CA ARG A 110 12.11 -9.70 13.08
C ARG A 110 11.33 -11.01 12.88
N ARG A 111 10.27 -10.99 12.07
CA ARG A 111 9.51 -12.19 11.73
C ARG A 111 10.28 -13.11 10.79
N LEU A 112 10.94 -12.56 9.78
CA LEU A 112 11.83 -13.32 8.89
C LEU A 112 13.01 -13.92 9.67
N HIS A 113 13.59 -13.16 10.59
CA HIS A 113 14.63 -13.64 11.49
C HIS A 113 14.17 -14.82 12.34
N ASP A 114 12.91 -14.84 12.78
CA ASP A 114 12.37 -15.94 13.57
C ASP A 114 12.27 -17.27 12.79
N VAL A 115 12.08 -17.19 11.48
CA VAL A 115 12.11 -18.35 10.57
C VAL A 115 13.54 -18.64 10.08
N GLY A 116 14.52 -17.83 10.49
CA GLY A 116 15.94 -17.96 10.13
C GLY A 116 16.29 -17.39 8.76
N ARG A 117 15.37 -16.65 8.13
CA ARG A 117 15.60 -15.92 6.88
C ARG A 117 16.10 -14.50 7.21
N PRO A 118 16.95 -13.91 6.37
CA PRO A 118 17.35 -12.52 6.52
C PRO A 118 16.25 -11.53 6.10
N GLY A 119 16.28 -10.32 6.67
CA GLY A 119 15.26 -9.29 6.42
C GLY A 119 15.12 -8.85 4.96
N TYR A 120 16.17 -8.99 4.13
CA TYR A 120 16.12 -8.61 2.72
C TYR A 120 15.11 -9.42 1.88
N TRP A 121 14.59 -10.55 2.40
CA TRP A 121 13.47 -11.27 1.76
C TRP A 121 12.17 -10.45 1.70
N ALA A 122 12.07 -9.35 2.46
CA ALA A 122 10.95 -8.41 2.37
C ALA A 122 11.11 -7.36 1.26
N LEU A 123 12.32 -7.18 0.70
CA LEU A 123 12.59 -6.15 -0.31
C LEU A 123 11.90 -6.41 -1.67
N PRO A 124 11.90 -7.64 -2.23
CA PRO A 124 11.33 -7.87 -3.55
C PRO A 124 9.89 -7.35 -3.71
N PRO A 125 8.91 -7.67 -2.83
CA PRO A 125 7.57 -7.14 -2.98
C PRO A 125 7.51 -5.61 -2.82
N ALA A 126 8.34 -5.01 -1.97
CA ALA A 126 8.41 -3.55 -1.83
C ALA A 126 8.95 -2.86 -3.08
N VAL A 127 9.97 -3.43 -3.72
CA VAL A 127 10.55 -2.91 -4.97
C VAL A 127 9.54 -2.99 -6.10
N PHE A 128 8.90 -4.15 -6.31
CA PHE A 128 7.92 -4.30 -7.38
C PHE A 128 6.66 -3.45 -7.16
N LEU A 129 6.25 -3.25 -5.90
CA LEU A 129 5.19 -2.30 -5.54
C LEU A 129 5.57 -0.87 -5.93
N MET A 130 6.79 -0.42 -5.61
CA MET A 130 7.27 0.93 -5.96
C MET A 130 7.36 1.14 -7.48
N ILE A 131 7.84 0.15 -8.23
CA ILE A 131 7.86 0.19 -9.70
C ILE A 131 6.43 0.33 -10.22
N GLY A 132 5.50 -0.51 -9.74
CA GLY A 132 4.10 -0.45 -10.14
C GLY A 132 3.46 0.91 -9.85
N LEU A 133 3.62 1.44 -8.63
CA LEU A 133 3.04 2.72 -8.22
C LEU A 133 3.61 3.94 -8.96
N THR A 134 4.81 3.85 -9.53
CA THR A 134 5.46 4.96 -10.23
C THR A 134 5.24 4.89 -11.74
N ALA A 135 5.30 3.70 -12.34
CA ALA A 135 5.17 3.53 -13.78
C ALA A 135 3.71 3.34 -14.24
N PHE A 136 2.80 2.85 -13.39
CA PHE A 136 1.38 2.72 -13.75
C PHE A 136 0.70 4.05 -14.11
N PRO A 137 0.87 5.15 -13.35
CA PRO A 137 0.29 6.45 -13.72
C PRO A 137 0.75 6.92 -15.09
N VAL A 138 2.02 6.69 -15.46
CA VAL A 138 2.57 7.08 -16.76
C VAL A 138 1.86 6.34 -17.91
N VAL A 139 1.67 5.03 -17.78
CA VAL A 139 0.93 4.24 -18.77
C VAL A 139 -0.53 4.70 -18.86
N MET A 140 -1.16 4.95 -17.71
CA MET A 140 -2.54 5.41 -17.67
C MET A 140 -2.71 6.77 -18.36
N THR A 141 -1.84 7.74 -18.07
CA THR A 141 -1.88 9.07 -18.70
C THR A 141 -1.70 8.99 -20.21
N ARG A 142 -0.73 8.19 -20.70
CA ARG A 142 -0.53 7.99 -22.15
C ARG A 142 -1.75 7.33 -22.81
N PHE A 143 -2.30 6.31 -22.18
CA PHE A 143 -3.49 5.62 -22.67
C PHE A 143 -4.70 6.56 -22.73
N MET A 144 -4.92 7.36 -21.68
CA MET A 144 -6.03 8.29 -21.64
C MET A 144 -5.83 9.45 -22.66
N ALA A 145 -4.58 9.85 -22.94
CA ALA A 145 -4.25 10.86 -23.95
C ALA A 145 -4.46 10.40 -25.41
N GLN A 146 -5.04 9.20 -25.61
CA GLN A 146 -5.23 8.55 -26.91
C GLN A 146 -3.93 8.36 -27.71
N GLU A 147 -2.78 8.37 -27.03
CA GLU A 147 -1.53 7.97 -27.64
C GLU A 147 -1.56 6.45 -27.90
N ALA A 148 -0.86 6.01 -28.94
CA ALA A 148 -0.75 4.58 -29.23
C ALA A 148 -0.21 3.84 -27.97
N PRO A 149 -0.92 2.81 -27.47
CA PRO A 149 -0.53 2.15 -26.24
C PRO A 149 0.86 1.53 -26.40
N ASP A 150 1.77 1.86 -25.49
CA ASP A 150 3.10 1.26 -25.41
C ASP A 150 2.95 -0.18 -24.90
N ILE A 151 2.72 -1.11 -25.85
CA ILE A 151 2.54 -2.53 -25.57
C ILE A 151 3.74 -3.11 -24.81
N GLY A 152 4.96 -2.61 -25.10
CA GLY A 152 6.17 -3.05 -24.41
C GLY A 152 6.15 -2.68 -22.93
N LEU A 153 5.86 -1.41 -22.61
CA LEU A 153 5.75 -0.94 -21.24
C LEU A 153 4.59 -1.64 -20.50
N PHE A 154 3.46 -1.85 -21.17
CA PHE A 154 2.34 -2.61 -20.60
C PHE A 154 2.74 -4.04 -20.23
N MET A 155 3.40 -4.77 -21.13
CA MET A 155 3.85 -6.14 -20.87
C MET A 155 4.91 -6.19 -19.75
N LEU A 156 5.79 -5.19 -19.66
CA LEU A 156 6.75 -5.06 -18.55
C LEU A 156 6.04 -4.84 -17.22
N LEU A 157 5.01 -3.98 -17.18
CA LEU A 157 4.20 -3.77 -15.97
C LEU A 157 3.40 -5.00 -15.58
N PHE A 158 2.87 -5.74 -16.56
CA PHE A 158 2.20 -7.00 -16.34
C PHE A 158 3.15 -8.03 -15.71
N LEU A 159 4.36 -8.18 -16.26
CA LEU A 159 5.38 -9.04 -15.67
C LEU A 159 5.78 -8.58 -14.27
N ASN A 160 5.98 -7.26 -14.06
CA ASN A 160 6.25 -6.69 -12.74
C ASN A 160 5.14 -7.05 -11.74
N ASN A 161 3.87 -7.03 -12.16
CA ASN A 161 2.75 -7.42 -11.31
C ASN A 161 2.77 -8.91 -10.95
N LEU A 162 3.10 -9.80 -11.90
CA LEU A 162 3.26 -11.23 -11.62
C LEU A 162 4.40 -11.50 -10.62
N LEU A 163 5.54 -10.81 -10.79
CA LEU A 163 6.67 -10.90 -9.88
C LEU A 163 6.34 -10.32 -8.49
N TYR A 164 5.59 -9.22 -8.45
CA TYR A 164 5.04 -8.67 -7.21
C TYR A 164 4.17 -9.69 -6.49
N MET A 165 3.22 -10.33 -7.18
CA MET A 165 2.35 -11.36 -6.61
C MET A 165 3.14 -12.57 -6.11
N ALA A 166 4.04 -13.12 -6.92
CA ALA A 166 4.88 -14.25 -6.54
C ALA A 166 5.73 -13.95 -5.30
N SER A 167 6.37 -12.77 -5.27
CA SER A 167 7.21 -12.35 -4.15
C SER A 167 6.41 -12.04 -2.88
N LEU A 168 5.22 -11.44 -3.03
CA LEU A 168 4.32 -11.15 -1.91
C LEU A 168 3.77 -12.44 -1.29
N ILE A 169 3.31 -13.39 -2.12
CA ILE A 169 2.86 -14.71 -1.65
C ILE A 169 4.01 -15.43 -0.95
N GLY A 170 5.21 -15.44 -1.54
CA GLY A 170 6.41 -16.01 -0.92
C GLY A 170 6.72 -15.38 0.44
N LEU A 171 6.63 -14.05 0.55
CA LEU A 171 6.81 -13.34 1.82
C LEU A 171 5.72 -13.73 2.83
N ILE A 172 4.45 -13.72 2.45
CA ILE A 172 3.34 -14.10 3.33
C ILE A 172 3.52 -15.52 3.87
N ILE A 173 3.89 -16.47 3.00
CA ILE A 173 4.20 -17.85 3.43
C ILE A 173 5.28 -17.82 4.51
N LEU A 174 6.41 -17.12 4.29
CA LEU A 174 7.48 -17.00 5.27
C LEU A 174 7.00 -16.37 6.60
N LEU A 175 6.06 -15.42 6.56
CA LEU A 175 5.51 -14.79 7.76
C LEU A 175 4.56 -15.71 8.55
N VAL A 176 3.90 -16.66 7.88
CA VAL A 176 3.00 -17.65 8.50
C VAL A 176 3.75 -18.83 9.12
N LEU A 177 4.88 -19.25 8.54
CA LEU A 177 5.66 -20.43 8.96
C LEU A 177 5.98 -20.48 10.45
N ASP A 178 6.08 -21.68 11.04
CA ASP A 178 6.43 -21.83 12.45
C ASP A 178 7.80 -21.21 12.81
N SER A 179 7.89 -20.71 14.04
CA SER A 179 9.14 -20.24 14.64
C SER A 179 10.18 -21.36 14.71
N LYS A 180 11.45 -21.06 14.42
CA LYS A 180 12.53 -22.03 14.68
C LYS A 180 12.63 -22.30 16.18
N LYS A 181 12.53 -23.57 16.58
CA LYS A 181 12.60 -23.99 17.99
C LYS A 181 14.02 -23.90 18.56
N THR A 182 15.03 -23.98 17.71
CA THR A 182 16.43 -23.84 18.08
C THR A 182 16.89 -22.38 18.03
N PRO A 183 17.95 -22.02 18.77
CA PRO A 183 18.66 -20.76 18.57
C PRO A 183 19.12 -20.63 17.12
N ASN A 184 19.10 -19.40 16.59
CA ASN A 184 19.66 -19.08 15.29
C ASN A 184 20.54 -17.83 15.40
N ARG A 185 21.17 -17.39 14.30
CA ARG A 185 22.04 -16.20 14.25
C ARG A 185 21.39 -14.89 14.74
N TYR A 186 20.07 -14.86 14.89
CA TYR A 186 19.30 -13.69 15.34
C TYR A 186 18.86 -13.80 16.81
N GLY A 187 19.26 -14.86 17.51
CA GLY A 187 19.05 -15.05 18.94
C GLY A 187 18.32 -16.33 19.33
N ALA A 188 18.13 -16.47 20.64
CA ALA A 188 17.37 -17.55 21.25
C ALA A 188 15.92 -17.57 20.74
N PRO A 189 15.25 -18.75 20.74
CA PRO A 189 13.84 -18.81 20.41
C PRO A 189 13.06 -17.87 21.34
N PRO A 190 12.15 -17.04 20.80
CA PRO A 190 11.33 -16.16 21.64
C PRO A 190 10.61 -17.01 22.68
N THR A 191 10.64 -16.69 23.97
CA THR A 191 10.05 -17.53 25.03
C THR A 191 8.53 -17.35 25.09
N ARG A 192 7.77 -18.35 25.54
CA ARG A 192 6.28 -18.27 25.66
C ARG A 192 5.83 -17.20 26.67
N SER A 193 6.74 -16.81 27.57
CA SER A 193 6.49 -15.95 28.73
C SER A 193 7.34 -14.67 28.75
N GLN A 194 8.15 -14.36 27.74
CA GLN A 194 9.13 -13.28 27.85
C GLN A 194 8.42 -11.93 28.08
N PRO A 195 8.46 -11.36 29.30
CA PRO A 195 8.24 -9.94 29.47
C PRO A 195 9.40 -9.25 28.74
N ALA A 196 9.19 -8.03 28.25
CA ALA A 196 10.29 -7.21 27.80
C ALA A 196 11.35 -7.17 28.90
N SER A 197 12.48 -7.85 28.71
CA SER A 197 13.65 -7.66 29.55
C SER A 197 14.21 -6.30 29.13
N PHE A 198 13.83 -5.29 29.90
CA PHE A 198 14.36 -3.95 29.81
C PHE A 198 15.81 -3.97 30.30
N ASN A 199 16.74 -3.65 29.40
CA ASN A 199 17.97 -2.92 29.72
C ASN A 199 17.94 -1.66 28.88
#